data_AF-A0A917QUG5-F1
#
_entry.id   AF-A0A917QUG5-F1
#
_cell.length_a   1.000
_cell.length_b   1.000
_cell.length_c   1.000
_cell.angle_alpha   90.00
_cell.angle_beta   90.00
_cell.angle_gamma   90.00
#
_symmetry.space_group_name_H-M   'P 1'
#
loop_
_entity.id
_entity.type
_entity.pdbx_description
1 polymer ?
#
loop_
_entity_poly.entity_id
_entity_poly.type
_entity_poly.pdbx_seq_one_letter_code
_entity_poly.pdbx_strand_id
1 'polypeptide(L)'
;MEFETLEEWAQRHGRNLKAVRALAARPDFPAPKRPRPRSGSGTPWQEYDSAELDDWLDRWDAARRPEEVTVPDGTDLDEYRALGAIADLIGRARKTVSQYREHFDAHASYEDRGKRRFYRTGDIIDLLNARLGYGRALDPERDRRRHATSED
;
A
#
# COMPACT_ATOMS: atom_id res chain seq x y z
N MET A 1 -13.98 20.41 -14.31
CA MET A 1 -13.39 20.61 -12.98
C MET A 1 -14.33 19.95 -11.99
N GLU A 2 -13.96 18.77 -11.54
CA GLU A 2 -14.75 17.99 -10.57
C GLU A 2 -14.25 18.30 -9.16
N PHE A 3 -15.19 18.45 -8.23
CA PHE A 3 -14.88 18.76 -6.84
C PHE A 3 -15.36 17.62 -5.96
N GLU A 4 -14.53 17.23 -5.01
CA GLU A 4 -14.85 16.16 -4.06
C GLU A 4 -14.29 16.48 -2.67
N THR A 5 -14.88 15.87 -1.66
CA THR A 5 -14.35 15.88 -0.29
C THR A 5 -13.20 14.88 -0.16
N LEU A 6 -12.35 15.05 0.85
CA LEU A 6 -11.28 14.08 1.14
C LEU A 6 -11.81 12.68 1.46
N GLU A 7 -13.06 12.54 1.91
CA GLU A 7 -13.70 11.25 2.18
C GLU A 7 -14.08 10.53 0.89
N GLU A 8 -14.74 11.23 -0.04
CA GLU A 8 -15.05 10.72 -1.38
C GLU A 8 -13.76 10.34 -2.12
N TRP A 9 -12.74 11.19 -2.04
CA TRP A 9 -11.43 10.93 -2.64
C TRP A 9 -10.71 9.72 -2.03
N ALA A 10 -10.71 9.62 -0.70
CA ALA A 10 -10.13 8.48 0.00
C ALA A 10 -10.79 7.16 -0.43
N GLN A 11 -12.13 7.15 -0.54
CA GLN A 11 -12.89 5.99 -0.98
C GLN A 11 -12.56 5.59 -2.42
N ARG A 12 -12.49 6.57 -3.34
CA ARG A 12 -12.13 6.36 -4.75
C ARG A 12 -10.77 5.70 -4.92
N HIS A 13 -9.80 6.06 -4.07
CA HIS A 13 -8.43 5.52 -4.10
C HIS A 13 -8.19 4.31 -3.18
N GLY A 14 -9.25 3.80 -2.52
CA GLY A 14 -9.14 2.69 -1.58
C GLY A 14 -8.26 3.01 -0.36
N ARG A 15 -8.15 4.28 0.02
CA ARG A 15 -7.33 4.78 1.13
C ARG A 15 -8.19 5.04 2.36
N ASN A 16 -7.58 4.90 3.55
CA ASN A 16 -8.22 5.24 4.81
C ASN A 16 -8.30 6.77 4.98
N LEU A 17 -9.47 7.32 5.35
CA LEU A 17 -9.66 8.76 5.55
C LEU A 17 -8.71 9.35 6.60
N LYS A 18 -8.38 8.62 7.67
CA LYS A 18 -7.41 9.06 8.69
C LYS A 18 -6.01 9.22 8.08
N ALA A 19 -5.62 8.31 7.19
CA ALA A 19 -4.35 8.40 6.47
C ALA A 19 -4.35 9.59 5.50
N VAL A 20 -5.44 9.80 4.76
CA VAL A 20 -5.61 10.96 3.88
C VAL A 20 -5.56 12.28 4.67
N ARG A 21 -6.18 12.35 5.85
CA ARG A 21 -6.10 13.54 6.72
C ARG A 21 -4.67 13.80 7.22
N ALA A 22 -3.88 12.77 7.48
CA ALA A 22 -2.47 12.94 7.81
C ALA A 22 -1.66 13.49 6.63
N LEU A 23 -2.00 13.10 5.39
CA LEU A 23 -1.43 13.69 4.17
C LEU A 23 -1.87 15.15 3.99
N ALA A 24 -3.12 15.47 4.30
CA ALA A 24 -3.67 16.83 4.21
C ALA A 24 -3.01 17.83 5.17
N ALA A 25 -2.35 17.36 6.23
CA ALA A 25 -1.57 18.21 7.13
C ALA A 25 -0.23 18.67 6.54
N ARG A 26 0.15 18.18 5.35
CA ARG A 26 1.41 18.53 4.71
C ARG A 26 1.33 19.89 4.02
N PRO A 27 2.41 20.69 4.03
CA PRO A 27 2.42 22.03 3.44
C PRO A 27 2.27 22.02 1.91
N ASP A 28 2.64 20.91 1.26
CA ASP A 28 2.57 20.74 -0.18
C ASP A 28 1.25 20.13 -0.68
N PHE A 29 0.31 19.82 0.23
CA PHE A 29 -0.97 19.22 -0.11
C PHE A 29 -1.91 20.23 -0.79
N PRO A 30 -2.75 19.82 -1.76
CA PRO A 30 -3.68 20.73 -2.44
C PRO A 30 -4.60 21.44 -1.47
N ALA A 31 -4.75 22.75 -1.65
CA ALA A 31 -5.63 23.56 -0.81
C ALA A 31 -7.10 23.34 -1.17
N PRO A 32 -8.02 23.42 -0.19
CA PRO A 32 -9.45 23.35 -0.47
C PRO A 32 -9.89 24.52 -1.34
N LYS A 33 -10.76 24.24 -2.31
CA LYS A 33 -11.24 25.23 -3.29
C LYS A 33 -12.51 25.92 -2.82
N ARG A 34 -13.38 25.20 -2.11
CA ARG A 34 -14.63 25.74 -1.61
C ARG A 34 -15.18 24.97 -0.41
N PRO A 35 -15.96 25.62 0.46
CA PRO A 35 -16.72 24.93 1.48
C PRO A 35 -17.97 24.28 0.86
N ARG A 36 -18.30 23.06 1.28
CA ARG A 36 -19.56 22.37 0.98
C ARG A 36 -20.43 22.38 2.24
N PRO A 37 -21.69 22.84 2.14
CA PRO A 37 -22.61 22.81 3.26
C PRO A 37 -22.73 21.38 3.82
N ARG A 38 -22.67 21.26 5.14
CA ARG A 38 -22.99 20.01 5.83
C ARG A 38 -24.47 20.04 6.22
N SER A 39 -25.18 18.91 6.08
CA SER A 39 -26.54 18.83 6.63
C SER A 39 -26.46 18.78 8.16
N GLY A 40 -26.91 19.82 8.84
CA GLY A 40 -26.92 19.94 10.31
C GLY A 40 -25.87 20.89 10.88
N SER A 41 -25.72 20.90 12.20
CA SER A 41 -24.74 21.73 12.91
C SER A 41 -23.32 21.15 12.80
N GLY A 42 -22.38 21.93 12.25
CA GLY A 42 -20.96 21.56 12.19
C GLY A 42 -20.18 22.42 11.19
N THR A 43 -18.85 22.32 11.23
CA THR A 43 -17.99 22.97 10.23
C THR A 43 -18.34 22.44 8.83
N PRO A 44 -18.49 23.32 7.82
CA PRO A 44 -18.69 22.91 6.44
C PRO A 44 -17.60 21.92 6.00
N TRP A 45 -17.97 20.99 5.12
CA TRP A 45 -17.00 20.15 4.45
C TRP A 45 -16.11 21.01 3.57
N GLN A 46 -14.90 20.53 3.30
CA GLN A 46 -14.02 21.16 2.33
C GLN A 46 -14.02 20.33 1.06
N GLU A 47 -14.29 21.00 -0.06
CA GLU A 47 -14.16 20.43 -1.39
C GLU A 47 -12.82 20.85 -2.01
N TYR A 48 -12.21 19.87 -2.66
CA TYR A 48 -10.92 19.95 -3.31
C TYR A 48 -11.11 19.71 -4.81
N ASP A 49 -10.19 20.21 -5.62
CA ASP A 49 -10.15 19.84 -7.03
C ASP A 49 -9.67 18.38 -7.14
N SER A 50 -10.50 17.54 -7.74
CA SER A 50 -10.26 16.11 -7.90
C SER A 50 -8.95 15.82 -8.67
N ALA A 51 -8.70 16.57 -9.74
CA ALA A 51 -7.52 16.38 -10.57
C ALA A 51 -6.26 16.84 -9.86
N GLU A 52 -6.30 17.95 -9.11
CA GLU A 52 -5.15 18.39 -8.32
C GLU A 52 -4.78 17.40 -7.20
N LEU A 53 -5.78 16.75 -6.59
CA LEU A 53 -5.56 15.70 -5.61
C LEU A 53 -4.88 14.47 -6.23
N ASP A 54 -5.31 14.06 -7.42
CA ASP A 54 -4.74 12.93 -8.14
C ASP A 54 -3.30 13.23 -8.61
N ASP A 55 -3.07 14.40 -9.23
CA ASP A 55 -1.73 14.85 -9.65
C ASP A 55 -0.78 14.99 -8.47
N TRP A 56 -1.27 15.47 -7.32
CA TRP A 56 -0.46 15.52 -6.11
C TRP A 56 -0.12 14.11 -5.62
N LEU A 57 -1.10 13.22 -5.59
CA LEU A 57 -0.90 11.86 -5.12
C LEU A 57 0.09 11.10 -5.99
N ASP A 58 -0.02 11.22 -7.31
CA ASP A 58 0.90 10.58 -8.26
C ASP A 58 2.33 11.06 -8.07
N ARG A 59 2.54 12.39 -7.94
CA ARG A 59 3.86 12.95 -7.64
C ARG A 59 4.39 12.48 -6.29
N TRP A 60 3.52 12.44 -5.28
CA TRP A 60 3.89 12.07 -3.93
C TRP A 60 4.25 10.57 -3.83
N ASP A 61 3.47 9.70 -4.46
CA ASP A 61 3.73 8.27 -4.56
C ASP A 61 4.97 8.00 -5.43
N ALA A 62 5.18 8.73 -6.53
CA ALA A 62 6.39 8.59 -7.35
C ALA A 62 7.66 8.96 -6.58
N ALA A 63 7.63 10.05 -5.81
CA ALA A 63 8.77 10.50 -5.00
C ALA A 63 9.06 9.58 -3.79
N ARG A 64 8.09 8.76 -3.39
CA ARG A 64 8.16 7.89 -2.20
C ARG A 64 7.98 6.42 -2.54
N ARG A 65 8.07 6.06 -3.83
CA ARG A 65 7.96 4.68 -4.26
C ARG A 65 9.04 3.89 -3.52
N PRO A 66 8.70 2.77 -2.86
CA PRO A 66 9.72 1.92 -2.26
C PRO A 66 10.78 1.60 -3.31
N GLU A 67 12.05 1.64 -2.91
CA GLU A 67 13.15 1.17 -3.74
C GLU A 67 12.80 -0.21 -4.29
N GLU A 68 12.91 -0.36 -5.61
CA GLU A 68 12.63 -1.62 -6.28
C GLU A 68 13.52 -2.71 -5.68
N VAL A 69 12.88 -3.80 -5.28
CA VAL A 69 13.57 -4.98 -4.80
C VAL A 69 14.21 -5.64 -6.01
N THR A 70 15.54 -5.61 -6.04
CA THR A 70 16.36 -6.28 -7.05
C THR A 70 17.04 -7.51 -6.45
N VAL A 71 17.51 -8.39 -7.33
CA VAL A 71 18.33 -9.55 -6.98
C VAL A 71 19.65 -9.50 -7.75
N PRO A 72 20.70 -10.20 -7.28
CA PRO A 72 21.97 -10.28 -8.01
C PRO A 72 21.78 -10.79 -9.45
N ASP A 73 22.59 -10.28 -10.37
CA ASP A 73 22.60 -10.72 -11.76
C ASP A 73 22.87 -12.24 -11.87
N GLY A 74 22.13 -12.91 -12.75
CA GLY A 74 22.19 -14.36 -12.92
C GLY A 74 21.43 -15.16 -11.87
N THR A 75 20.68 -14.50 -10.97
CA THR A 75 19.77 -15.21 -10.06
C THR A 75 18.68 -15.92 -10.86
N ASP A 76 18.56 -17.22 -10.67
CA ASP A 76 17.43 -17.99 -11.19
C ASP A 76 16.13 -17.58 -10.46
N LEU A 77 15.22 -16.94 -11.19
CA LEU A 77 13.92 -16.50 -10.68
C LEU A 77 12.89 -17.64 -10.62
N ASP A 78 13.11 -18.73 -11.36
CA ASP A 78 12.27 -19.92 -11.34
C ASP A 78 12.60 -20.85 -10.17
N GLU A 79 13.74 -20.64 -9.51
CA GLU A 79 14.13 -21.43 -8.35
C GLU A 79 13.18 -21.22 -7.16
N TYR A 80 12.74 -22.32 -6.58
CA TYR A 80 11.91 -22.37 -5.37
C TYR A 80 12.77 -22.26 -4.11
N ARG A 81 12.66 -21.13 -3.41
CA ARG A 81 13.44 -20.81 -2.21
C ARG A 81 12.52 -20.54 -1.01
N ALA A 82 13.01 -20.83 0.20
CA ALA A 82 12.28 -20.44 1.41
C ALA A 82 12.27 -18.90 1.55
N LEU A 83 11.22 -18.32 2.13
CA LEU A 83 11.12 -16.85 2.32
C LEU A 83 12.33 -16.25 3.04
N GLY A 84 12.95 -16.99 3.96
CA GLY A 84 14.18 -16.55 4.63
C GLY A 84 15.36 -16.42 3.66
N ALA A 85 15.52 -17.38 2.74
CA ALA A 85 16.56 -17.33 1.73
C ALA A 85 16.30 -16.23 0.69
N ILE A 86 15.04 -16.01 0.31
CA ILE A 86 14.65 -14.90 -0.56
C ILE A 86 14.94 -13.56 0.13
N ALA A 87 14.63 -13.42 1.42
CA ALA A 87 14.93 -12.21 2.18
C ALA A 87 16.43 -11.91 2.24
N ASP A 88 17.25 -12.94 2.48
CA ASP A 88 18.70 -12.82 2.50
C ASP A 88 19.25 -12.44 1.11
N LEU A 89 18.71 -13.03 0.03
CA LEU A 89 19.05 -12.75 -1.37
C LEU A 89 18.80 -11.28 -1.76
N ILE A 90 17.68 -10.70 -1.33
CA ILE A 90 17.34 -9.30 -1.60
C ILE A 90 17.92 -8.32 -0.57
N GLY A 91 18.76 -8.79 0.37
CA GLY A 91 19.37 -7.97 1.40
C GLY A 91 18.37 -7.33 2.38
N ARG A 92 17.21 -7.96 2.63
CA ARG A 92 16.18 -7.43 3.55
C ARG A 92 16.05 -8.32 4.78
N ALA A 93 15.64 -7.72 5.90
CA ALA A 93 15.37 -8.47 7.12
C ALA A 93 14.26 -9.52 6.89
N ARG A 94 14.47 -10.75 7.35
CA ARG A 94 13.50 -11.86 7.19
C ARG A 94 12.09 -11.53 7.69
N LYS A 95 11.97 -10.76 8.77
CA LYS A 95 10.68 -10.29 9.31
C LYS A 95 9.91 -9.41 8.32
N THR A 96 10.63 -8.60 7.54
CA THR A 96 10.04 -7.71 6.53
C THR A 96 9.38 -8.49 5.41
N VAL A 97 9.87 -9.68 5.08
CA VAL A 97 9.28 -10.57 4.09
C VAL A 97 8.19 -11.44 4.74
N SER A 98 8.47 -12.06 5.89
CA SER A 98 7.55 -13.02 6.52
C SER A 98 6.22 -12.44 7.00
N GLN A 99 6.15 -11.14 7.30
CA GLN A 99 4.89 -10.48 7.68
C GLN A 99 3.82 -10.49 6.57
N TYR A 100 4.23 -10.77 5.33
CA TYR A 100 3.36 -10.87 4.15
C TYR A 100 3.14 -12.32 3.69
N ARG A 101 3.50 -13.31 4.52
CA ARG A 101 3.37 -14.73 4.17
C ARG A 101 2.00 -15.10 3.65
N GLU A 102 0.93 -14.66 4.31
CA GLU A 102 -0.45 -14.98 3.90
C GLU A 102 -0.76 -14.47 2.48
N HIS A 103 -0.26 -13.29 2.11
CA HIS A 103 -0.41 -12.75 0.77
C HIS A 103 0.40 -13.56 -0.25
N PHE A 104 1.63 -13.94 0.09
CA PHE A 104 2.44 -14.81 -0.77
C PHE A 104 1.80 -16.20 -0.95
N ASP A 105 1.21 -16.77 0.09
CA ASP A 105 0.51 -18.05 0.00
C ASP A 105 -0.71 -17.98 -0.93
N ALA A 106 -1.33 -16.81 -1.08
CA ALA A 106 -2.49 -16.61 -1.94
C ALA A 106 -2.12 -16.34 -3.41
N HIS A 107 -0.94 -15.75 -3.67
CA HIS A 107 -0.61 -15.20 -4.98
C HIS A 107 0.67 -15.74 -5.62
N ALA A 108 1.60 -16.30 -4.85
CA ALA A 108 2.84 -16.86 -5.38
C ALA A 108 2.74 -18.37 -5.57
N SER A 109 3.46 -18.88 -6.56
CA SER A 109 3.66 -20.31 -6.73
C SER A 109 4.56 -20.84 -5.61
N TYR A 110 4.17 -21.97 -5.01
CA TYR A 110 4.96 -22.61 -3.96
C TYR A 110 4.93 -24.13 -4.01
N GLU A 111 5.92 -24.74 -3.37
CA GLU A 111 6.05 -26.16 -3.13
C GLU A 111 6.22 -26.42 -1.63
N ASP A 112 5.51 -27.43 -1.13
CA ASP A 112 5.70 -27.92 0.23
C ASP A 112 6.72 -29.07 0.23
N ARG A 113 7.87 -28.86 0.88
CA ARG A 113 8.95 -29.85 1.05
C ARG A 113 9.05 -30.23 2.52
N GLY A 114 8.27 -31.25 2.91
CA GLY A 114 8.11 -31.67 4.29
C GLY A 114 7.33 -30.62 5.11
N LYS A 115 7.92 -30.12 6.20
CA LYS A 115 7.31 -29.09 7.06
C LYS A 115 7.58 -27.65 6.60
N ARG A 116 8.23 -27.47 5.45
CA ARG A 116 8.69 -26.16 4.97
C ARG A 116 8.12 -25.87 3.59
N ARG A 117 7.64 -24.65 3.41
CA ARG A 117 7.18 -24.11 2.14
C ARG A 117 8.28 -23.33 1.44
N PHE A 118 8.40 -23.54 0.14
CA PHE A 118 9.35 -22.90 -0.76
C PHE A 118 8.55 -22.18 -1.85
N TYR A 119 8.91 -20.95 -2.16
CA TYR A 119 8.19 -20.11 -3.11
C TYR A 119 9.07 -19.88 -4.33
N ARG A 120 8.46 -19.80 -5.51
CA ARG A 120 9.16 -19.35 -6.71
C ARG A 120 9.68 -17.94 -6.47
N THR A 121 10.97 -17.73 -6.73
CA THR A 121 11.66 -16.51 -6.31
C THR A 121 11.15 -15.28 -7.07
N GLY A 122 10.90 -15.40 -8.37
CA GLY A 122 10.34 -14.35 -9.22
C GLY A 122 8.99 -13.85 -8.72
N ASP A 123 8.05 -14.75 -8.44
CA ASP A 123 6.72 -14.39 -7.94
C ASP A 123 6.79 -13.56 -6.65
N ILE A 124 7.71 -13.87 -5.73
CA ILE A 124 7.88 -13.09 -4.51
C ILE A 124 8.43 -11.69 -4.81
N ILE A 125 9.42 -11.58 -5.69
CA ILE A 125 10.00 -10.29 -6.09
C ILE A 125 8.94 -9.41 -6.76
N ASP A 126 8.16 -9.99 -7.67
CA ASP A 126 7.06 -9.29 -8.35
C ASP A 126 6.03 -8.78 -7.35
N LEU A 127 5.61 -9.59 -6.38
CA LEU A 127 4.66 -9.18 -5.32
C LEU A 127 5.25 -8.11 -4.39
N LEU A 128 6.57 -8.14 -4.14
CA LEU A 128 7.26 -7.10 -3.39
C LEU A 128 7.31 -5.77 -4.16
N ASN A 129 7.52 -5.82 -5.47
CA ASN A 129 7.62 -4.65 -6.36
C ASN A 129 6.26 -4.11 -6.79
N ALA A 130 5.22 -4.93 -6.75
CA ALA A 130 3.82 -4.52 -6.93
C ALA A 130 3.28 -3.70 -5.75
N ARG A 131 4.06 -3.50 -4.67
CA ARG A 131 3.69 -2.64 -3.55
C ARG A 131 3.45 -1.21 -4.01
N LEU A 132 2.17 -0.84 -4.08
CA LEU A 132 1.72 0.52 -4.22
C LEU A 132 2.12 1.33 -2.97
N GLY A 133 2.47 2.60 -3.16
CA GLY A 133 3.05 3.48 -2.14
C GLY A 133 2.28 3.58 -0.82
N TYR A 134 2.90 4.29 0.13
CA TYR A 134 2.46 4.49 1.51
C TYR A 134 0.95 4.69 1.66
N GLY A 135 0.32 3.89 2.53
CA GLY A 135 -1.11 3.97 2.84
C GLY A 135 -2.03 3.09 1.99
N ARG A 136 -1.48 2.29 1.06
CA ARG A 136 -2.21 1.19 0.40
C ARG A 136 -1.83 -0.14 1.06
N ALA A 137 -2.81 -0.79 1.67
CA ALA A 137 -2.63 -2.14 2.19
C ALA A 137 -2.57 -3.13 1.00
N LEU A 138 -1.59 -4.03 1.02
CA LEU A 138 -1.53 -5.17 0.08
C LEU A 138 -2.76 -6.08 0.19
N ASP A 139 -3.44 -6.02 1.33
CA ASP A 139 -4.72 -6.66 1.60
C ASP A 139 -5.61 -5.65 2.36
N PRO A 140 -6.45 -4.88 1.66
CA PRO A 140 -7.35 -3.89 2.28
C PRO A 140 -8.43 -4.54 3.17
N GLU A 141 -8.60 -5.87 3.10
CA GLU A 141 -9.54 -6.61 3.93
C GLU A 141 -8.92 -6.99 5.28
N ARG A 142 -7.64 -7.35 5.30
CA ARG A 142 -6.87 -7.60 6.54
C ARG A 142 -6.63 -6.33 7.34
N ASP A 143 -6.40 -5.20 6.69
CA ASP A 143 -6.24 -3.90 7.36
C ASP A 143 -7.56 -3.49 8.04
N ARG A 144 -8.69 -3.69 7.36
CA ARG A 144 -10.04 -3.56 7.95
C ARG A 144 -10.24 -4.45 9.17
N ARG A 145 -9.82 -5.72 9.12
CA ARG A 145 -9.93 -6.66 10.26
C ARG A 145 -9.04 -6.26 11.45
N ARG A 146 -7.83 -5.73 11.21
CA ARG A 146 -6.95 -5.23 12.29
C ARG A 146 -7.52 -4.01 13.00
N HIS A 147 -8.11 -3.08 12.25
CA HIS A 147 -8.74 -1.90 12.83
C HIS A 147 -10.07 -2.22 13.54
N ALA A 148 -10.78 -3.28 13.14
CA ALA A 148 -11.97 -3.75 13.84
C ALA A 148 -11.69 -4.36 15.23
N THR A 149 -10.45 -4.70 15.56
CA THR A 149 -10.06 -5.29 16.87
C THR A 149 -9.38 -4.28 17.81
N SER A 150 -9.31 -3.00 17.43
CA SER A 150 -8.71 -1.93 18.27
C SER A 150 -9.72 -0.91 18.80
N GLU A 151 -11.00 -1.25 18.80
CA GLU A 151 -12.02 -0.57 19.62
C GLU A 151 -12.41 -1.52 20.75
N ASP A 152 -11.70 -1.39 21.89
CA ASP A 152 -12.24 -1.59 23.24
C ASP A 152 -11.70 -0.44 24.11
#